data_AF-A0A0K6INV8-F1
#
_entry.id   AF-A0A0K6INV8-F1
#
_cell.length_a   1.000
_cell.length_b   1.000
_cell.length_c   1.000
_cell.angle_alpha   90.00
_cell.angle_beta   90.00
_cell.angle_gamma   90.00
#
_symmetry.space_group_name_H-M   'P 1'
#
loop_
_entity.id
_entity.type
_entity.pdbx_description
1 polymer ?
#
loop_
_entity_poly.entity_id
_entity_poly.type
_entity_poly.pdbx_seq_one_letter_code
_entity_poly.pdbx_strand_id
1 'polypeptide(L)'
;MDQRALMMFEKGMDKFVKSLKKSLQKHEHVSVSHQSMPQCLESLKVTDEEDNEHVLRLVVVGCTEKTLLARLSWLDKMGKDHVCCYLNTKFEAVKRKHNGLWVKDKHEPADMCLRVWTCLHSPI
;
A
#
# COMPACT_ATOMS: atom_id res chain seq x y z
N MET A 1 8.94 12.89 -13.19
CA MET A 1 8.09 12.86 -11.98
C MET A 1 8.32 14.19 -11.28
N ASP A 2 7.27 15.00 -11.05
CA ASP A 2 7.42 16.33 -10.43
C ASP A 2 7.91 16.17 -8.98
N GLN A 3 9.03 16.83 -8.61
CA GLN A 3 9.56 16.79 -7.24
C GLN A 3 8.54 17.25 -6.20
N ARG A 4 7.61 18.14 -6.58
CA ARG A 4 6.53 18.60 -5.69
C ARG A 4 5.57 17.48 -5.32
N ALA A 5 5.34 16.54 -6.24
CA ALA A 5 4.48 15.40 -5.99
C ALA A 5 5.06 14.47 -4.91
N LEU A 6 6.36 14.23 -4.95
CA LEU A 6 7.06 13.44 -3.94
C LEU A 6 6.98 14.13 -2.57
N MET A 7 7.26 15.45 -2.50
CA MET A 7 7.17 16.23 -1.24
C MET A 7 5.78 16.18 -0.59
N MET A 8 4.69 16.08 -1.37
CA MET A 8 3.35 16.00 -0.80
C MET A 8 3.08 14.71 -0.04
N PHE A 9 3.73 13.60 -0.41
CA PHE A 9 3.60 12.32 0.29
C PHE A 9 4.56 12.17 1.45
N GLU A 10 5.63 12.96 1.55
CA GLU A 10 6.57 12.86 2.69
C GLU A 10 5.88 13.20 4.03
N LYS A 11 4.95 14.16 4.02
CA LYS A 11 4.27 14.60 5.23
C LYS A 11 3.33 13.53 5.78
N GLY A 12 3.77 12.87 6.84
CA GLY A 12 2.99 11.86 7.57
C GLY A 12 3.25 10.43 7.12
N MET A 13 4.19 10.21 6.18
CA MET A 13 4.62 8.89 5.72
C MET A 13 5.04 8.00 6.88
N ASP A 14 5.96 8.46 7.73
CA ASP A 14 6.47 7.69 8.86
C ASP A 14 5.36 7.21 9.79
N LYS A 15 4.39 8.09 10.08
CA LYS A 15 3.23 7.77 10.92
C LYS A 15 2.35 6.73 10.25
N PHE A 16 2.08 6.90 8.95
CA PHE A 16 1.29 5.96 8.16
C PHE A 16 1.96 4.58 8.11
N VAL A 17 3.22 4.50 7.69
CA VAL A 17 4.00 3.25 7.60
C VAL A 17 4.10 2.56 8.94
N LYS A 18 4.37 3.31 10.03
CA LYS A 18 4.41 2.74 11.38
C LYS A 18 3.06 2.15 11.80
N SER A 19 1.96 2.81 11.46
CA SER A 19 0.60 2.30 11.72
C SER A 19 0.29 1.06 10.89
N LEU A 20 0.67 1.08 9.61
CA LEU A 20 0.50 -0.04 8.69
C LEU A 20 1.29 -1.26 9.15
N LYS A 21 2.58 -1.09 9.47
CA LYS A 21 3.45 -2.14 10.01
C LYS A 21 2.86 -2.75 11.30
N LYS A 22 2.43 -1.91 12.24
CA LYS A 22 1.77 -2.38 13.47
C LYS A 22 0.50 -3.16 13.19
N SER A 23 -0.28 -2.78 12.18
CA SER A 23 -1.53 -3.46 11.84
C SER A 23 -1.27 -4.82 11.19
N LEU A 24 -0.25 -4.91 10.33
CA LEU A 24 0.20 -6.18 9.75
C LEU A 24 0.73 -7.14 10.82
N GLN A 25 1.59 -6.65 11.71
CA GLN A 25 2.19 -7.44 12.80
C GLN A 25 1.19 -7.92 13.87
N LYS A 26 -0.05 -7.42 13.87
CA LYS A 26 -1.12 -7.94 14.75
C LYS A 26 -1.66 -9.27 14.26
N HIS A 27 -1.51 -9.60 12.98
CA HIS A 27 -1.77 -10.95 12.53
C HIS A 27 -0.67 -11.84 13.07
N GLU A 28 -1.08 -12.92 13.75
CA GLU A 28 -0.13 -13.95 14.18
C GLU A 28 0.64 -14.43 12.94
N HIS A 29 1.92 -14.76 13.13
CA HIS A 29 2.73 -15.46 12.14
C HIS A 29 3.26 -14.65 10.94
N VAL A 30 3.27 -13.31 11.01
CA VAL A 30 3.95 -12.48 10.00
C VAL A 30 5.12 -11.69 10.56
N SER A 31 6.26 -11.76 9.87
CA SER A 31 7.41 -10.89 10.11
C SER A 31 7.38 -9.72 9.13
N VAL A 32 7.68 -8.51 9.61
CA VAL A 32 7.64 -7.29 8.78
C VAL A 32 8.94 -6.51 8.92
N SER A 33 9.66 -6.36 7.82
CA SER A 33 10.89 -5.57 7.72
C SER A 33 10.76 -4.50 6.65
N HIS A 34 11.54 -3.43 6.79
CA HIS A 34 11.64 -2.43 5.74
C HIS A 34 12.57 -2.95 4.64
N GLN A 35 12.21 -2.72 3.39
CA GLN A 35 13.05 -3.04 2.25
C GLN A 35 12.95 -1.91 1.26
N SER A 36 14.05 -1.21 0.98
CA SER A 36 14.07 -0.17 -0.06
C SER A 36 13.90 -0.81 -1.44
N MET A 37 13.00 -0.25 -2.25
CA MET A 37 12.83 -0.65 -3.65
C MET A 37 12.83 0.58 -4.57
N PRO A 38 13.41 0.48 -5.79
CA PRO A 38 13.31 1.54 -6.77
C PRO A 38 11.86 1.90 -7.07
N GLN A 39 11.60 3.20 -7.29
CA GLN A 39 10.29 3.76 -7.66
C GLN A 39 9.19 3.60 -6.59
N CYS A 40 9.50 3.04 -5.43
CA CYS A 40 8.60 3.01 -4.28
C CYS A 40 8.86 4.22 -3.41
N LEU A 41 7.79 4.86 -2.94
CA LEU A 41 7.87 5.79 -1.82
C LEU A 41 8.32 5.04 -0.56
N GLU A 42 7.70 3.89 -0.33
CA GLU A 42 7.96 3.02 0.79
C GLU A 42 7.68 1.57 0.42
N SER A 43 8.41 0.65 1.04
CA SER A 43 8.16 -0.78 0.85
C SER A 43 8.50 -1.59 2.09
N LEU A 44 7.63 -2.56 2.38
CA LEU A 44 7.74 -3.48 3.51
C LEU A 44 7.81 -4.89 2.97
N LYS A 45 8.87 -5.61 3.33
CA LYS A 45 8.93 -7.06 3.14
C LYS A 45 8.11 -7.72 4.25
N VAL A 46 7.24 -8.64 3.85
CA VAL A 46 6.41 -9.41 4.76
C VAL A 46 6.60 -10.88 4.45
N THR A 47 7.01 -11.63 5.46
CA THR A 47 7.24 -13.07 5.38
C THR A 47 6.29 -13.77 6.34
N ASP A 48 5.63 -14.83 5.86
CA ASP A 48 4.75 -15.68 6.67
C ASP A 48 5.52 -16.82 7.36
N GLU A 49 4.79 -17.74 7.99
CA GLU A 49 5.34 -18.92 8.68
C GLU A 49 5.97 -19.97 7.76
N GLU A 50 5.55 -20.02 6.50
CA GLU A 50 6.05 -20.95 5.50
C GLU A 50 7.24 -20.35 4.72
N ASP A 51 7.80 -19.24 5.21
CA ASP A 51 8.83 -18.44 4.55
C ASP A 51 8.39 -17.89 3.17
N ASN A 52 7.08 -17.80 2.88
CA ASN A 52 6.61 -17.11 1.68
C ASN A 52 6.82 -15.60 1.84
N GLU A 53 7.54 -15.03 0.89
CA GLU A 53 7.86 -13.60 0.89
C GLU A 53 6.93 -12.83 -0.06
N HIS A 54 6.34 -11.76 0.45
CA HIS A 54 5.64 -10.76 -0.35
C HIS A 54 6.18 -9.38 -0.01
N VAL A 55 6.09 -8.45 -0.96
CA VAL A 55 6.49 -7.06 -0.72
C VAL A 55 5.29 -6.15 -0.83
N LEU A 56 4.95 -5.48 0.27
CA LEU A 56 3.98 -4.39 0.25
C LEU A 56 4.66 -3.13 -0.26
N ARG A 57 4.14 -2.55 -1.34
CA ARG A 57 4.74 -1.39 -2.00
C ARG A 57 3.77 -0.23 -2.01
N LEU A 58 4.28 0.94 -1.65
CA LEU A 58 3.61 2.21 -1.84
C LEU A 58 4.29 2.96 -3.01
N VAL A 59 3.55 3.14 -4.10
CA VAL A 59 4.09 3.70 -5.35
C VAL A 59 3.27 4.92 -5.75
N VAL A 60 3.92 6.05 -6.10
CA VAL A 60 3.20 7.20 -6.67
C VAL A 60 2.62 6.81 -8.03
N VAL A 61 1.32 7.00 -8.19
CA VAL A 61 0.62 6.89 -9.46
C VAL A 61 0.12 8.29 -9.80
N GLY A 62 0.85 8.99 -10.66
CA GLY A 62 0.40 10.28 -11.19
C GLY A 62 -0.96 10.09 -11.86
N CYS A 63 -2.02 10.77 -11.40
CA CYS A 63 -3.35 10.64 -11.97
C CYS A 63 -3.70 11.81 -12.88
N THR A 64 -3.50 13.06 -12.42
CA THR A 64 -3.62 14.30 -13.21
C THR A 64 -2.72 15.38 -12.60
N GLU A 65 -2.59 16.54 -13.24
CA GLU A 65 -1.86 17.71 -12.67
C GLU A 65 -2.38 18.13 -11.29
N LYS A 66 -3.67 17.89 -11.01
CA LYS A 66 -4.33 18.30 -9.76
C LYS A 66 -4.60 17.14 -8.81
N THR A 67 -4.37 15.90 -9.24
CA THR A 67 -4.67 14.71 -8.45
C THR A 67 -3.47 13.80 -8.44
N LEU A 68 -2.82 13.79 -7.28
CA LEU A 68 -1.75 12.87 -7.00
C LEU A 68 -2.28 11.72 -6.15
N LEU A 69 -2.01 10.50 -6.61
CA LEU A 69 -2.38 9.29 -5.90
C LEU A 69 -1.12 8.48 -5.63
N ALA A 70 -1.18 7.66 -4.61
CA ALA A 70 -0.28 6.53 -4.46
C ALA A 70 -1.11 5.25 -4.55
N ARG A 71 -0.45 4.15 -4.91
CA ARG A 71 -1.02 2.82 -4.92
C ARG A 71 -0.33 2.01 -3.85
N LEU A 72 -1.12 1.37 -3.01
CA LEU A 72 -0.65 0.39 -2.05
C LEU A 72 -1.00 -1.00 -2.60
N SER A 73 0.01 -1.82 -2.87
CA SER A 73 -0.17 -3.15 -3.47
C SER A 73 0.83 -4.18 -2.95
N TRP A 74 0.38 -5.42 -2.84
CA TRP A 74 1.26 -6.56 -2.62
C TRP A 74 1.90 -6.97 -3.95
N LEU A 75 3.21 -7.16 -3.93
CA LEU A 75 3.95 -7.84 -4.99
C LEU A 75 4.14 -9.30 -4.54
N ASP A 76 3.61 -10.24 -5.32
CA ASP A 76 3.83 -11.66 -5.09
C ASP A 76 5.15 -12.15 -5.70
N LYS A 77 5.50 -13.41 -5.39
CA LYS A 77 6.70 -14.09 -5.91
C LYS A 77 6.76 -14.22 -7.44
N MET A 78 5.62 -14.11 -8.13
CA MET A 78 5.54 -14.13 -9.58
C MET A 78 5.70 -12.74 -10.21
N GLY A 79 5.87 -11.70 -9.39
CA GLY A 79 5.97 -10.31 -9.85
C GLY A 79 4.61 -9.67 -10.15
N LYS A 80 3.50 -10.29 -9.73
CA LYS A 80 2.15 -9.74 -9.95
C LYS A 80 1.79 -8.79 -8.81
N ASP A 81 1.24 -7.64 -9.20
CA ASP A 81 0.66 -6.65 -8.29
C ASP A 81 -0.77 -7.03 -7.90
N HIS A 82 -1.02 -7.11 -6.60
CA HIS A 82 -2.36 -7.25 -6.01
C HIS A 82 -2.69 -5.95 -5.26
N VAL A 83 -3.50 -5.12 -5.89
CA VAL A 83 -3.80 -3.77 -5.39
C VAL A 83 -4.69 -3.84 -4.15
N CYS A 84 -4.22 -3.31 -3.03
CA CYS A 84 -5.07 -3.11 -1.85
C CYS A 84 -6.00 -1.91 -2.07
N CYS A 85 -5.41 -0.75 -2.38
CA CYS A 85 -6.13 0.52 -2.53
C CYS A 85 -5.27 1.59 -3.20
N TYR A 86 -5.92 2.67 -3.62
CA TYR A 86 -5.28 3.93 -3.95
C TYR A 86 -5.37 4.87 -2.76
N LEU A 87 -4.37 5.72 -2.57
CA LEU A 87 -4.26 6.66 -1.48
C LEU A 87 -4.17 8.09 -2.01
N ASN A 88 -4.82 9.03 -1.33
CA ASN A 88 -4.52 10.44 -1.50
C ASN A 88 -3.25 10.84 -0.71
N THR A 89 -2.81 12.09 -0.83
CA THR A 89 -1.63 12.63 -0.11
C THR A 89 -1.80 12.69 1.41
N LYS A 90 -2.99 12.41 1.95
CA LYS A 90 -3.25 12.27 3.38
C LYS A 90 -3.23 10.80 3.84
N PHE A 91 -2.83 9.88 2.97
CA PHE A 91 -2.84 8.43 3.20
C PHE A 91 -4.22 7.84 3.47
N GLU A 92 -5.28 8.50 3.01
CA GLU A 92 -6.64 7.95 3.08
C GLU A 92 -6.90 7.11 1.83
N ALA A 93 -7.51 5.94 2.02
CA ALA A 93 -7.98 5.14 0.90
C ALA A 93 -8.98 5.94 0.06
N VAL A 94 -8.84 5.88 -1.26
CA VAL A 94 -9.74 6.52 -2.21
C VAL A 94 -10.19 5.54 -3.29
N LYS A 95 -11.38 5.78 -3.82
CA LYS A 95 -11.94 5.05 -4.96
C LYS A 95 -12.44 6.00 -6.03
N ARG A 96 -12.40 5.56 -7.28
CA ARG A 96 -12.93 6.29 -8.41
C ARG A 96 -14.43 5.99 -8.55
N LYS A 97 -15.26 7.02 -8.50
CA LYS A 97 -16.69 6.94 -8.83
C LYS A 97 -16.89 6.84 -10.34
N HIS A 98 -18.09 6.44 -10.78
CA HIS A 98 -18.46 6.36 -12.20
C HIS A 98 -18.28 7.70 -12.93
N ASN A 99 -18.48 8.82 -12.23
CA ASN A 99 -18.28 10.18 -12.77
C ASN A 99 -16.80 10.60 -12.85
N GLY A 100 -15.87 9.67 -12.64
CA GLY A 100 -14.43 9.89 -12.75
C GLY A 100 -13.78 10.51 -11.52
N LEU A 101 -14.54 10.97 -10.51
CA LEU A 101 -14.02 11.60 -9.31
C LEU A 101 -13.45 10.59 -8.32
N TRP A 102 -12.32 10.94 -7.70
CA TRP A 102 -11.75 10.20 -6.58
C TRP A 102 -12.35 10.69 -5.27
N VAL A 103 -12.88 9.78 -4.47
CA VAL A 103 -13.46 10.07 -3.16
C VAL A 103 -12.85 9.17 -2.10
N LYS A 104 -12.85 9.64 -0.86
CA LYS A 104 -12.46 8.82 0.30
C LYS A 104 -13.30 7.54 0.37
N ASP A 105 -12.63 6.41 0.55
CA ASP A 105 -13.26 5.14 0.89
C ASP A 105 -13.49 5.06 2.40
N LYS A 106 -14.48 4.25 2.81
CA LYS A 106 -14.82 4.05 4.21
C LYS A 106 -13.86 3.10 4.93
N HIS A 107 -13.12 2.29 4.18
CA HIS A 107 -12.19 1.32 4.75
C HIS A 107 -10.80 1.94 4.92
N GLU A 108 -10.12 1.52 5.98
CA GLU A 108 -8.75 1.93 6.23
C GLU A 108 -7.78 1.15 5.33
N PRO A 109 -6.66 1.76 4.88
CA PRO A 109 -5.70 1.10 4.00
C PRO A 109 -5.15 -0.23 4.54
N ALA A 110 -4.90 -0.28 5.86
CA ALA A 110 -4.39 -1.48 6.51
C ALA A 110 -5.37 -2.66 6.40
N ASP A 111 -6.66 -2.41 6.68
CA ASP A 111 -7.70 -3.44 6.57
C ASP A 111 -7.84 -3.95 5.14
N MET A 112 -7.74 -3.05 4.15
CA MET A 112 -7.79 -3.43 2.73
C MET A 112 -6.60 -4.32 2.36
N CYS A 113 -5.39 -4.00 2.81
CA CYS A 113 -4.23 -4.85 2.55
C CYS A 113 -4.29 -6.19 3.26
N LEU A 114 -4.81 -6.24 4.49
CA LEU A 114 -5.01 -7.50 5.21
C LEU A 114 -6.02 -8.42 4.52
N ARG A 115 -7.09 -7.86 3.94
CA ARG A 115 -8.03 -8.63 3.12
C ARG A 115 -7.35 -9.25 1.91
N VAL A 116 -6.57 -8.46 1.15
CA VAL A 116 -5.83 -8.98 -0.01
C VAL A 116 -4.80 -10.03 0.44
N TRP A 117 -4.07 -9.78 1.52
CA TRP A 117 -3.13 -10.73 2.12
C TRP A 117 -3.80 -12.09 2.41
N THR A 118 -4.97 -12.05 3.06
CA THR A 118 -5.73 -13.27 3.39
C THR A 118 -6.15 -14.04 2.14
N CYS A 119 -6.51 -13.35 1.05
CA CYS A 119 -6.82 -13.99 -0.23
C CYS A 119 -5.61 -14.61 -0.91
N LEU A 120 -4.40 -14.04 -0.72
CA LEU A 120 -3.16 -14.60 -1.27
C LEU A 120 -2.73 -15.90 -0.57
N HIS A 121 -3.12 -16.06 0.70
CA HIS A 121 -2.71 -17.18 1.55
C HIS A 121 -3.87 -18.12 1.92
N SER A 122 -5.10 -17.87 1.44
CA SER A 122 -6.18 -18.84 1.58
C SER A 122 -6.05 -19.89 0.47
N PRO A 123 -5.89 -21.18 0.81
CA PRO A 123 -5.99 -22.24 -0.19
C PRO A 123 -7.41 -22.20 -0.77
N ILE A 124 -7.53 -22.03 -2.08
CA ILE A 124 -8.76 -22.32 -2.83
C ILE A 124 -8.93 -23.83 -2.88
#